data_AF-A0A3D8R613-F1
#
_entry.id   AF-A0A3D8R613-F1
#
_cell.length_a   1.000
_cell.length_b   1.000
_cell.length_c   1.000
_cell.angle_alpha   90.00
_cell.angle_beta   90.00
_cell.angle_gamma   90.00
#
_symmetry.space_group_name_H-M   'P 1'
#
loop_
_entity.id
_entity.type
_entity.pdbx_description
1 polymer ?
#
loop_
_entity_poly.entity_id
_entity_poly.type
_entity_poly.pdbx_seq_one_letter_code
_entity_poly.pdbx_strand_id
1 'polypeptide(L)'
;MTQDYTYTIYYSARNEAGVMWCPDCRDVESTLASTFKLDQAEGAQAEIIYLTRPDWKSPANQYRHAPWNLTGIPTVLKFSPQGAIVAKIEDADILDPAKLAAFLKQEA
;
A
#
# COMPACT_ATOMS: atom_id res chain seq x y z
N MET A 1 -23.21 6.29 -10.51
CA MET A 1 -21.84 6.22 -11.04
C MET A 1 -20.95 6.06 -9.83
N THR A 2 -20.57 4.82 -9.51
CA THR A 2 -19.64 4.55 -8.42
C THR A 2 -18.29 5.14 -8.83
N GLN A 3 -17.76 6.05 -8.01
CA GLN A 3 -16.37 6.49 -8.16
C GLN A 3 -15.52 5.30 -7.70
N ASP A 4 -15.17 4.42 -8.63
CA ASP A 4 -14.40 3.22 -8.34
C ASP A 4 -12.93 3.61 -8.12
N TYR A 5 -12.62 4.09 -6.91
CA TYR A 5 -11.25 4.32 -6.47
C TYR A 5 -10.50 2.99 -6.43
N THR A 6 -9.25 3.00 -6.91
CA THR A 6 -8.36 1.85 -6.83
C THR A 6 -7.27 2.09 -5.80
N TYR A 7 -6.73 1.01 -5.25
CA TYR A 7 -5.71 1.06 -4.22
C TYR A 7 -4.51 0.23 -4.62
N THR A 8 -3.31 0.71 -4.30
CA THR A 8 -2.06 -0.03 -4.48
C THR A 8 -1.28 -0.05 -3.18
N ILE A 9 -0.91 -1.24 -2.74
CA ILE A 9 -0.16 -1.50 -1.52
C ILE A 9 1.28 -1.82 -1.90
N TYR A 10 2.23 -1.09 -1.34
CA TYR A 10 3.65 -1.32 -1.53
C TYR A 10 4.20 -2.05 -0.30
N TYR A 11 4.62 -3.29 -0.51
CA TYR A 11 5.21 -4.16 0.51
C TYR A 11 6.66 -4.49 0.24
N SER A 12 7.36 -4.87 1.30
CA SER A 12 8.62 -5.59 1.13
C SER A 12 8.36 -6.98 0.53
N ALA A 13 9.19 -7.39 -0.42
CA ALA A 13 9.22 -8.75 -0.94
C ALA A 13 9.43 -9.77 0.19
N ARG A 14 8.89 -10.97 0.00
CA ARG A 14 9.09 -12.11 0.89
C ARG A 14 10.42 -12.81 0.55
N ASN A 15 11.09 -13.31 1.57
CA ASN A 15 12.23 -14.22 1.40
C ASN A 15 11.73 -15.65 1.04
N GLU A 16 12.67 -16.59 0.91
CA GLU A 16 12.38 -18.01 0.61
C GLU A 16 11.49 -18.68 1.67
N ALA A 17 11.48 -18.18 2.91
CA ALA A 17 10.62 -18.65 3.98
C ALA A 17 9.22 -17.98 3.97
N GLY A 18 8.91 -17.16 2.97
CA GLY A 18 7.63 -16.44 2.87
C GLY A 18 7.53 -15.23 3.80
N VAL A 19 8.63 -14.81 4.43
CA VAL A 19 8.66 -13.72 5.41
C VAL A 19 9.11 -12.43 4.74
N MET A 20 8.31 -11.38 4.91
CA MET A 20 8.64 -10.03 4.49
C MET A 20 9.88 -9.50 5.25
N TRP A 21 10.81 -8.89 4.52
CA TRP A 21 12.06 -8.39 5.12
C TRP A 21 11.87 -7.12 5.95
N CYS A 22 10.80 -6.35 5.70
CA CYS A 22 10.46 -5.16 6.48
C CYS A 22 9.58 -5.56 7.69
N PRO A 23 9.97 -5.23 8.93
CA PRO A 23 9.17 -5.48 10.12
C PRO A 23 7.78 -4.85 10.03
N ASP A 24 7.70 -3.56 9.69
CA ASP A 24 6.44 -2.80 9.66
C ASP A 24 5.47 -3.37 8.62
N CYS A 25 5.97 -3.89 7.49
CA CYS A 25 5.13 -4.56 6.49
C CYS A 25 4.44 -5.82 7.05
N ARG A 26 5.08 -6.54 7.98
CA ARG A 26 4.46 -7.72 8.64
C ARG A 26 3.39 -7.30 9.63
N ASP A 27 3.62 -6.21 10.35
CA ASP A 27 2.69 -5.74 11.37
C ASP A 27 1.37 -5.25 10.77
N VAL A 28 1.42 -4.59 9.60
CA VAL A 28 0.21 -4.10 8.90
C VAL A 28 -0.49 -5.15 8.05
N GLU A 29 0.13 -6.30 7.79
CA GLU A 29 -0.32 -7.29 6.80
C GLU A 29 -1.76 -7.74 7.08
N SER A 30 -2.06 -8.08 8.32
CA SER A 30 -3.38 -8.56 8.74
C SER A 30 -4.46 -7.47 8.62
N THR A 31 -4.12 -6.22 8.97
CA THR A 31 -5.01 -5.06 8.88
C THR A 31 -5.39 -4.76 7.43
N LEU A 32 -4.40 -4.73 6.54
CA LEU A 32 -4.61 -4.47 5.12
C LEU A 32 -5.30 -5.64 4.42
N ALA A 33 -4.95 -6.89 4.76
CA ALA A 33 -5.65 -8.07 4.25
C ALA A 33 -7.15 -8.02 4.57
N SER A 34 -7.49 -7.69 5.82
CA SER A 34 -8.89 -7.59 6.26
C SER A 34 -9.62 -6.41 5.61
N THR A 35 -8.93 -5.28 5.46
CA THR A 35 -9.50 -4.04 4.92
C THR A 35 -9.77 -4.13 3.42
N PHE A 36 -8.82 -4.69 2.66
CA PHE A 36 -8.89 -4.79 1.20
C PHE A 36 -9.28 -6.17 0.69
N LYS A 37 -9.63 -7.10 1.59
CA LYS A 37 -10.05 -8.48 1.27
C LYS A 37 -9.02 -9.21 0.40
N LEU A 38 -7.73 -9.05 0.74
CA LEU A 38 -6.61 -9.54 -0.07
C LEU A 38 -6.51 -11.08 -0.07
N ASP A 39 -7.18 -11.72 0.88
CA ASP A 39 -7.33 -13.18 1.01
C ASP A 39 -8.41 -13.75 0.06
N GLN A 40 -9.24 -12.90 -0.54
CA GLN A 40 -10.29 -13.33 -1.46
C GLN A 40 -9.77 -13.36 -2.89
N ALA A 41 -9.95 -14.51 -3.57
CA ALA A 41 -9.56 -14.68 -4.97
C ALA A 41 -10.33 -13.76 -5.93
N GLU A 42 -11.55 -13.38 -5.56
CA GLU A 42 -12.41 -12.44 -6.28
C GLU A 42 -12.82 -11.30 -5.33
N GLY A 43 -12.73 -10.06 -5.79
CA GLY A 43 -13.14 -8.88 -5.01
C GLY A 43 -12.04 -8.25 -4.14
N ALA A 44 -10.77 -8.64 -4.31
CA ALA A 44 -9.64 -7.90 -3.76
C ALA A 44 -9.69 -6.43 -4.22
N GLN A 45 -9.66 -5.52 -3.25
CA GLN A 45 -9.88 -4.09 -3.50
C GLN A 45 -8.57 -3.31 -3.68
N ALA A 46 -7.42 -4.00 -3.66
CA ALA A 46 -6.12 -3.40 -3.88
C ALA A 46 -5.16 -4.32 -4.64
N GLU A 47 -4.28 -3.72 -5.42
CA GLU A 47 -3.11 -4.37 -6.03
C GLU A 47 -1.92 -4.33 -5.07
N ILE A 48 -1.09 -5.38 -5.05
CA ILE A 48 0.10 -5.45 -4.21
C ILE A 48 1.36 -5.40 -5.06
N ILE A 49 2.26 -4.46 -4.76
CA ILE A 49 3.59 -4.35 -5.35
C ILE A 49 4.63 -4.77 -4.30
N TYR A 50 5.42 -5.80 -4.64
CA TYR A 50 6.50 -6.29 -3.80
C TYR A 50 7.84 -5.68 -4.20
N LEU A 51 8.57 -5.14 -3.21
CA LEU A 51 9.85 -4.48 -3.39
C LEU A 51 10.97 -5.23 -2.67
N THR A 52 12.02 -5.61 -3.39
CA THR A 52 13.20 -6.18 -2.74
C THR A 52 13.95 -5.10 -1.95
N ARG A 53 14.71 -5.51 -0.93
CA ARG A 53 15.50 -4.57 -0.12
C ARG A 53 16.54 -3.80 -0.94
N PRO A 54 17.30 -4.44 -1.86
CA PRO A 54 18.21 -3.72 -2.75
C PRO A 54 17.49 -2.71 -3.65
N ASP A 55 16.35 -3.11 -4.26
CA ASP A 55 15.59 -2.23 -5.14
C ASP A 55 15.06 -1.02 -4.37
N TRP A 56 14.49 -1.22 -3.18
CA TRP A 56 13.98 -0.13 -2.34
C TRP A 56 15.07 0.87 -1.92
N LYS A 57 16.24 0.36 -1.52
CA LYS A 57 17.36 1.21 -1.08
C LYS A 57 18.07 1.93 -2.23
N SER A 58 17.86 1.50 -3.46
CA SER A 58 18.46 2.15 -4.62
C SER A 58 17.94 3.58 -4.77
N PRO A 59 18.82 4.59 -4.99
CA PRO A 59 18.38 5.93 -5.33
C PRO A 59 17.66 5.98 -6.69
N ALA A 60 17.84 4.96 -7.54
CA ALA A 60 17.16 4.83 -8.82
C ALA A 60 15.77 4.20 -8.71
N ASN A 61 15.27 3.92 -7.50
CA ASN A 61 13.94 3.38 -7.32
C ASN A 61 12.87 4.38 -7.76
N GLN A 62 12.13 4.04 -8.82
CA GLN A 62 11.10 4.91 -9.41
C GLN A 62 10.02 5.34 -8.41
N TYR A 63 9.64 4.48 -7.45
CA TYR A 63 8.57 4.76 -6.50
C TYR A 63 8.96 5.81 -5.45
N ARG A 64 10.26 6.06 -5.26
CA ARG A 64 10.77 7.13 -4.40
C ARG A 64 10.72 8.51 -5.07
N HIS A 65 10.38 8.57 -6.35
CA HIS A 65 10.29 9.78 -7.16
C HIS A 65 8.85 10.05 -7.60
N ALA A 66 8.64 11.21 -8.22
CA ALA A 66 7.35 11.55 -8.79
C ALA A 66 6.93 10.52 -9.87
N PRO A 67 5.62 10.19 -9.96
CA PRO A 67 4.51 10.76 -9.19
C PRO A 67 4.30 10.16 -7.78
N TRP A 68 4.88 8.99 -7.48
CA TRP A 68 4.57 8.22 -6.26
C TRP A 68 5.11 8.84 -4.97
N ASN A 69 6.35 9.36 -5.00
CA ASN A 69 7.02 10.00 -3.86
C ASN A 69 6.87 9.21 -2.54
N LEU A 70 7.09 7.89 -2.61
CA LEU A 70 7.05 7.02 -1.44
C LEU A 70 8.25 7.31 -0.53
N THR A 71 7.98 7.53 0.75
CA THR A 71 9.05 7.81 1.73
C THR A 71 9.43 6.57 2.54
N GLY A 72 8.49 5.64 2.68
CA GLY A 72 8.62 4.39 3.44
C GLY A 72 7.82 3.26 2.81
N ILE A 73 8.03 2.06 3.36
CA ILE A 73 7.14 0.91 3.16
C ILE A 73 6.88 0.28 4.54
N PRO A 74 5.65 -0.13 4.85
CA PRO A 74 4.49 -0.26 3.97
C PRO A 74 3.85 1.07 3.58
N THR A 75 3.35 1.19 2.35
CA THR A 75 2.57 2.37 1.93
C THR A 75 1.36 1.95 1.10
N VAL A 76 0.21 2.60 1.31
CA VAL A 76 -0.98 2.45 0.48
C VAL A 76 -1.27 3.77 -0.24
N LEU A 77 -1.39 3.69 -1.57
CA LEU A 77 -1.86 4.78 -2.40
C LEU A 77 -3.31 4.55 -2.81
N LYS A 78 -4.10 5.63 -2.78
CA LYS A 78 -5.45 5.67 -3.34
C LYS A 78 -5.42 6.44 -4.65
N PHE A 79 -6.00 5.87 -5.69
CA PHE A 79 -6.11 6.47 -7.01
C PHE A 79 -7.55 6.82 -7.33
N SER A 80 -7.76 7.99 -7.92
CA SER A 80 -9.06 8.35 -8.50
C SER A 80 -9.37 7.48 -9.73
N PRO A 81 -10.63 7.45 -10.19
CA PRO A 81 -10.98 6.80 -11.46
C PRO A 81 -10.21 7.35 -12.68
N GLN A 82 -9.65 8.55 -12.58
CA GLN A 82 -8.81 9.20 -13.61
C GLN A 82 -7.33 8.83 -13.49
N GLY A 83 -6.95 8.00 -12.51
CA GLY A 83 -5.58 7.53 -12.29
C GLY A 83 -4.68 8.50 -11.51
N ALA A 84 -5.24 9.55 -10.91
CA ALA A 84 -4.47 10.47 -10.08
C ALA A 84 -4.34 9.94 -8.65
N ILE A 85 -3.18 10.11 -8.00
CA ILE A 85 -3.00 9.81 -6.58
C ILE A 85 -3.77 10.87 -5.77
N VAL A 86 -4.73 10.42 -4.98
CA VAL A 86 -5.63 11.30 -4.20
C VAL A 86 -5.40 11.23 -2.70
N ALA A 87 -4.83 10.12 -2.21
CA ALA A 87 -4.46 9.95 -0.82
C ALA A 87 -3.31 8.96 -0.68
N LYS A 88 -2.59 9.08 0.44
CA LYS A 88 -1.47 8.21 0.82
C LYS A 88 -1.49 7.97 2.34
N ILE A 89 -1.21 6.74 2.75
CA ILE A 89 -1.01 6.36 4.17
C ILE A 89 0.19 5.41 4.25
N GLU A 90 1.09 5.63 5.21
CA GLU A 90 2.41 4.98 5.29
C GLU A 90 2.66 4.41 6.70
N ASP A 91 3.51 3.39 6.80
CA ASP A 91 4.06 2.83 8.03
C ASP A 91 3.01 2.53 9.12
N ALA A 92 3.26 2.96 10.35
CA ALA A 92 2.41 2.70 11.51
C ALA A 92 1.06 3.44 11.46
N ASP A 93 0.90 4.46 10.61
CA ASP A 93 -0.39 5.17 10.47
C ASP A 93 -1.48 4.25 9.92
N ILE A 94 -1.09 3.19 9.19
CA ILE A 94 -1.99 2.14 8.71
C ILE A 94 -2.63 1.37 9.89
N LEU A 95 -1.93 1.26 11.02
CA LEU A 95 -2.43 0.56 12.21
C LEU A 95 -3.37 1.43 13.06
N ASP A 96 -3.41 2.74 12.82
CA ASP A 96 -4.35 3.64 13.49
C ASP A 96 -5.72 3.56 12.79
N PRO A 97 -6.76 3.00 13.45
CA PRO A 97 -8.06 2.82 12.81
C PRO A 97 -8.72 4.12 12.38
N ALA A 98 -8.47 5.22 13.08
CA ALA A 98 -9.04 6.52 12.74
C ALA A 98 -8.37 7.10 11.49
N LYS A 99 -7.03 6.99 11.39
CA LYS A 99 -6.30 7.43 10.20
C LYS A 99 -6.64 6.57 8.98
N LEU A 100 -6.68 5.24 9.14
CA LEU A 100 -7.06 4.33 8.06
C LEU A 100 -8.49 4.60 7.59
N ALA A 101 -9.45 4.78 8.51
CA ALA A 101 -10.82 5.13 8.14
C ALA A 101 -10.92 6.49 7.42
N ALA A 102 -10.14 7.49 7.84
CA ALA A 102 -10.08 8.78 7.17
C ALA A 102 -9.52 8.66 5.74
N PHE A 103 -8.45 7.89 5.57
CA PHE A 103 -7.86 7.58 4.26
C PHE A 103 -8.87 6.91 3.31
N LEU A 104 -9.62 5.92 3.79
CA LEU A 104 -10.62 5.23 2.97
C LEU A 104 -11.77 6.15 2.56
N LYS A 105 -12.20 7.05 3.45
CA LYS A 105 -13.29 8.02 3.22
C LYS A 105 -12.88 9.24 2.39
N GLN A 106 -11.59 9.46 2.15
CA GLN A 106 -11.14 10.63 1.39
C GLN A 106 -11.63 10.57 -0.06
N GLU A 107 -12.59 11.41 -0.39
CA GLU A 107 -13.04 11.66 -1.75
C GLU A 107 -12.33 12.93 -2.23
N ALA A 108 -11.52 12.81 -3.28
CA ALA A 108 -10.90 13.97 -3.94
C ALA A 108 -11.79 14.53 -5.04
#